data_AF-A0A5J5QLY6-F1
#
_entry.id   AF-A0A5J5QLY6-F1
#
_cell.length_a   1.000
_cell.length_b   1.000
_cell.length_c   1.000
_cell.angle_alpha   90.00
_cell.angle_beta   90.00
_cell.angle_gamma   90.00
#
_symmetry.space_group_name_H-M   'P 1'
#
loop_
_entity.id
_entity.type
_entity.pdbx_description
1 polymer ?
#
loop_
_entity_poly.entity_id
_entity_poly.type
_entity_poly.pdbx_seq_one_letter_code
_entity_poly.pdbx_strand_id
1 'polypeptide(L)' 'METEVMVACSIDGSFREDFERTGISTLVTVGVRDIQGEGFLDQFSGLADSVFLDLPQPWLAIPSA' A
#
# COMPACT_ATOMS: atom_id res chain seq x y z
N MET A 1 16.70 7.76 -8.01
CA MET A 1 16.27 6.58 -7.25
C MET A 1 15.23 7.11 -6.29
N GLU A 2 13.98 7.16 -6.74
CA GLU A 2 12.88 7.51 -5.86
C GLU A 2 12.50 6.20 -5.17
N THR A 3 12.74 6.13 -3.86
CA THR A 3 12.35 4.98 -3.04
C THR A 3 10.83 4.93 -2.99
N GLU A 4 10.23 3.91 -3.59
CA GLU A 4 8.80 3.63 -3.46
C GLU A 4 8.59 2.61 -2.34
N VAL A 5 7.89 3.04 -1.29
CA VAL A 5 7.51 2.19 -0.15
C VAL A 5 6.05 1.85 -0.27
N MET A 6 5.73 0.56 -0.35
CA MET A 6 4.35 0.09 -0.44
C MET A 6 3.83 -0.28 0.94
N VAL A 7 2.82 0.45 1.41
CA VAL A 7 2.16 0.20 2.70
C VAL A 7 0.80 -0.44 2.45
N ALA A 8 0.63 -1.66 2.95
CA ALA A 8 -0.63 -2.38 2.97
C ALA A 8 -1.16 -2.38 4.41
N CYS A 9 -2.23 -1.64 4.66
CA CYS A 9 -2.94 -1.64 5.94
C CYS A 9 -4.43 -1.86 5.66
N SER A 10 -5.19 -2.35 6.64
CA SER A 10 -6.65 -2.22 6.61
C SER A 10 -7.03 -0.73 6.72
N ILE A 11 -6.99 -0.02 5.60
CA ILE A 11 -7.30 1.41 5.53
C ILE A 11 -8.81 1.63 5.54
N ASP A 12 -9.30 2.27 6.60
CA ASP A 12 -10.60 2.93 6.62
C ASP A 12 -10.55 4.20 5.75
N GLY A 13 -11.68 4.58 5.15
CA GLY A 13 -11.77 5.59 4.08
C GLY A 13 -11.25 7.00 4.38
N SER A 14 -10.82 7.30 5.61
CA SER A 14 -10.28 8.60 6.03
C SER A 14 -8.81 8.83 5.66
N PHE A 15 -8.06 7.77 5.30
CA PHE A 15 -6.61 7.88 5.04
C PHE A 15 -6.30 8.85 3.89
N ARG A 16 -7.15 8.92 2.85
CA ARG A 16 -6.95 9.88 1.74
C ARG A 16 -7.04 11.34 2.20
N GLU A 17 -8.01 11.67 3.03
CA GLU A 17 -8.18 13.01 3.60
C GLU A 17 -7.03 13.36 4.55
N ASP A 18 -6.55 12.40 5.33
CA ASP A 18 -5.42 12.61 6.24
C ASP A 18 -4.12 12.93 5.49
N PHE A 19 -3.89 12.31 4.32
CA PHE A 19 -2.71 12.56 3.47
C PHE A 19 -2.80 13.90 2.74
N GLU A 20 -3.98 14.29 2.27
CA GLU A 20 -4.22 15.61 1.70
C GLU A 20 -4.03 16.71 2.75
N ARG A 21 -4.51 16.50 3.98
CA ARG A 21 -4.34 17.45 5.08
C ARG A 21 -2.88 17.59 5.52
N THR A 22 -2.10 16.51 5.45
CA THR A 22 -0.68 16.51 5.85
C THR A 22 0.26 16.94 4.73
N GLY A 23 -0.24 17.13 3.49
CA GLY A 23 0.53 17.64 2.36
C GLY A 23 1.53 16.63 1.77
N ILE A 24 1.43 15.36 2.13
CA ILE A 24 2.24 14.25 1.62
C ILE A 24 1.57 13.48 0.47
N SER A 25 0.41 13.97 0.00
CA SER A 25 -0.33 13.38 -1.12
C SER A 25 0.46 13.33 -2.44
N THR A 26 1.49 14.16 -2.59
CA THR A 26 2.40 14.15 -3.75
C THR A 26 3.48 13.08 -3.67
N LEU A 27 3.73 12.53 -2.47
CA LEU A 27 4.77 11.53 -2.21
C LEU A 27 4.18 10.13 -1.98
N VAL A 28 2.89 10.02 -1.70
CA VAL A 28 2.24 8.75 -1.35
C VAL A 28 1.00 8.51 -2.21
N THR A 29 1.01 7.38 -2.90
CA THR A 29 -0.14 6.89 -3.68
C THR A 29 -1.01 5.99 -2.80
N VAL A 30 -2.24 6.43 -2.50
CA VAL A 30 -3.20 5.64 -1.70
C VAL A 30 -4.17 4.92 -2.63
N GLY A 31 -4.18 3.59 -2.58
CA GLY A 31 -5.14 2.73 -3.28
C GLY A 31 -5.89 1.84 -2.30
N VAL A 32 -7.22 1.79 -2.41
CA VAL A 32 -8.05 0.87 -1.62
C VAL A 32 -8.26 -0.40 -2.44
N ARG A 33 -7.73 -1.52 -1.96
CA ARG A 33 -7.90 -2.83 -2.58
C ARG A 33 -7.79 -3.93 -1.52
N ASP A 34 -8.44 -5.06 -1.78
CA ASP A 34 -8.24 -6.26 -0.99
C ASP A 34 -6.93 -6.94 -1.39
N ILE A 35 -5.86 -6.63 -0.64
CA ILE A 35 -4.52 -7.20 -0.85
C ILE A 35 -4.47 -8.67 -0.39
N GLN A 36 -5.35 -9.09 0.53
CA GLN A 36 -5.37 -10.46 1.03
C GLN A 36 -5.93 -11.45 0.00
N GLY A 37 -6.92 -11.01 -0.79
CA GLY A 37 -7.56 -11.82 -1.82
C GLY A 37 -7.03 -11.57 -3.24
N GLU A 38 -6.85 -10.30 -3.63
CA GLU A 38 -6.46 -9.94 -5.00
C GLU A 38 -4.97 -9.59 -5.15
N GLY A 39 -4.23 -9.48 -4.03
CA GLY A 39 -2.81 -9.13 -4.05
C GLY A 39 -2.50 -7.69 -4.43
N PHE A 40 -1.20 -7.41 -4.59
CA PHE A 40 -0.71 -6.14 -5.09
C PHE A 40 -1.03 -5.97 -6.58
N LEU A 41 -1.14 -4.72 -7.04
CA LEU A 41 -1.30 -4.47 -8.47
C LEU A 41 0.00 -4.80 -9.19
N ASP A 42 -0.12 -5.50 -10.32
CA ASP A 42 1.00 -5.92 -11.17
C ASP A 42 1.89 -4.74 -11.58
N GLN A 43 1.30 -3.55 -11.74
CA GLN A 43 2.00 -2.32 -12.07
C GLN A 43 3.04 -1.88 -11.01
N PHE A 44 2.91 -2.36 -9.77
CA PHE A 44 3.84 -2.09 -8.67
C PHE A 44 4.76 -3.29 -8.37
N SER A 45 4.60 -4.41 -9.07
CA SER A 45 5.43 -5.60 -8.88
C SER A 45 6.88 -5.29 -9.27
N GLY A 46 7.80 -5.41 -8.31
CA GLY A 46 9.23 -5.10 -8.50
C GLY A 46 9.59 -3.61 -8.52
N LEU A 47 8.64 -2.70 -8.26
CA LEU A 47 8.92 -1.27 -8.07
C LEU A 47 9.16 -0.90 -6.60
N ALA A 48 8.58 -1.65 -5.67
CA ALA A 48 8.73 -1.38 -4.25
C ALA A 48 10.06 -1.93 -3.71
N ASP A 49 10.90 -1.05 -3.14
CA ASP A 49 12.12 -1.45 -2.43
C ASP A 49 11.80 -2.06 -1.05
N SER A 50 10.65 -1.72 -0.50
CA SER A 50 10.19 -2.22 0.79
C SER A 50 8.66 -2.29 0.85
N VAL A 51 8.15 -3.33 1.51
CA VAL A 51 6.72 -3.59 1.69
C VAL A 51 6.43 -3.69 3.18
N PHE A 52 5.45 -2.92 3.65
CA PHE A 52 4.95 -2.99 5.02
C PHE A 52 3.54 -3.60 5.03
N LEU A 53 3.39 -4.76 5.67
CA LEU A 53 2.13 -5.51 5.74
C LEU A 53 1.54 -5.40 7.15
N ASP A 54 0.60 -4.49 7.34
CA ASP A 54 -0.19 -4.35 8.58
C ASP A 54 -1.61 -4.87 8.37
N LEU A 55 -1.71 -6.19 8.17
CA LEU A 55 -2.95 -6.91 7.91
C LEU A 55 -3.14 -7.98 9.00
N PRO A 56 -4.38 -8.35 9.37
CA PRO A 56 -4.63 -9.39 10.36
C PRO A 56 -4.08 -10.77 9.96
N GLN A 57 -3.91 -11.00 8.65
CA GLN A 57 -3.30 -12.21 8.08
C GLN A 57 -2.34 -11.85 6.94
N PRO A 58 -1.09 -11.46 7.24
CA PRO A 58 -0.15 -10.98 6.23
C PRO A 58 0.34 -12.10 5.30
N TRP A 59 0.33 -13.36 5.74
CA TRP A 59 0.77 -14.53 4.94
C TRP A 59 -0.02 -14.75 3.66
N LEU A 60 -1.25 -14.21 3.57
CA LEU A 60 -2.04 -14.26 2.34
C LEU A 60 -1.55 -13.27 1.27
N ALA A 61 -0.93 -12.17 1.69
CA ALA A 61 -0.41 -11.12 0.81
C ALA A 61 1.03 -11.38 0.34
N ILE A 62 1.80 -12.19 1.06
CA ILE A 62 3.21 -12.51 0.73
C ILE A 62 3.41 -13.08 -0.69
N PRO A 63 2.57 -14.01 -1.19
CA PRO A 63 2.74 -14.54 -2.55
C PRO A 63 2.60 -13.49 -3.65
N SER A 64 1.98 -12.36 -3.33
CA SER A 64 1.68 -11.26 -4.25
C SER A 64 2.66 -10.10 -4.14
N ALA A 65 3.57 -10.14 -3.16
CA ALA A 65 4.51 -9.07 -2.83
C ALA A 65 5.81 -9.14 -3.66
#